data_AF-A0A6G7CBE9-F1
#
_entry.id   AF-A0A6G7CBE9-F1
#
_cell.length_a   1.000
_cell.length_b   1.000
_cell.length_c   1.000
_cell.angle_alpha   90.00
_cell.angle_beta   90.00
_cell.angle_gamma   90.00
#
_symmetry.space_group_name_H-M   'P 1'
#
loop_
_entity.id
_entity.type
_entity.pdbx_description
1 polymer ?
#
loop_
_entity_poly.entity_id
_entity_poly.type
_entity_poly.pdbx_seq_one_letter_code
_entity_poly.pdbx_strand_id
1 'polypeptide(L)'
;MKKSFLFLLIFFVSYSYAQSVNDYKAVVVPLKYDFLKGENQYRLNTLTKFNLNKAGFEAFYSNEAIPNDFSDRCSLLYIDVLKENGFLITKLFLTLKDCYGKIIFQSPIGKSKEKEYQVAYSEALNEAFQSLFALKYKYNGSTTTKVQSEIHTEVVKPMPAPITTAKNVISEPVVVNTVVADSNLLYAQPTASGFQLIDSAPKVVMKVFKTTNPSCYIAVKNGLQGVLLLKENQWYFEYYQNDNLMSEKVVVKF
;
A
#
# COMPACT_ATOMS: atom_id res chain seq x y z
N MET A 1 40.80 37.14 -8.30
CA MET A 1 40.91 35.66 -8.20
C MET A 1 40.03 35.02 -7.11
N LYS A 2 39.95 35.50 -5.85
CA LYS A 2 39.17 34.81 -4.79
C LYS A 2 37.70 34.50 -5.10
N LYS A 3 36.96 35.32 -5.88
CA LYS A 3 35.52 35.09 -6.15
C LYS A 3 35.22 33.89 -7.07
N SER A 4 36.08 33.58 -8.04
CA SER A 4 35.85 32.46 -8.97
C SER A 4 35.96 31.08 -8.29
N PHE A 5 36.81 30.98 -7.26
CA PHE A 5 36.98 29.74 -6.49
C PHE A 5 35.73 29.39 -5.66
N LEU A 6 34.96 30.40 -5.25
CA LEU A 6 33.71 30.21 -4.50
C LEU A 6 32.63 29.50 -5.34
N PHE A 7 32.55 29.81 -6.63
CA PHE A 7 31.62 29.14 -7.55
C PHE A 7 31.98 27.68 -7.82
N LEU A 8 33.28 27.34 -7.80
CA LEU A 8 33.73 25.95 -8.01
C LEU A 8 33.36 25.04 -6.82
N LEU A 9 33.38 25.58 -5.60
CA LEU A 9 33.07 24.82 -4.38
C LEU A 9 31.59 24.38 -4.30
N ILE A 10 30.67 25.18 -4.85
CA ILE A 10 29.22 24.93 -4.79
C ILE A 10 28.81 23.67 -5.56
N PHE A 11 29.57 23.26 -6.58
CA PHE A 11 29.28 22.07 -7.39
C PHE A 11 29.64 20.73 -6.72
N PHE A 12 30.34 20.72 -5.59
CA PHE A 12 30.86 19.49 -4.97
C PHE A 12 29.98 18.87 -3.87
N VAL A 13 28.92 19.55 -3.41
CA VAL A 13 28.21 19.20 -2.16
C VAL A 13 26.83 18.56 -2.38
N SER A 14 26.45 18.27 -3.64
CA SER A 14 25.16 17.65 -3.98
C SER A 14 25.27 16.17 -4.39
N TYR A 15 26.05 15.38 -3.65
CA TYR A 15 25.98 13.91 -3.70
C TYR A 15 24.72 13.42 -2.97
N SER A 16 23.56 13.71 -3.56
CA SER A 16 22.29 13.09 -3.17
C SER A 16 22.36 11.60 -3.46
N TYR A 17 22.23 10.76 -2.42
CA TYR A 17 22.11 9.31 -2.59
C TYR A 17 20.85 8.98 -3.39
N ALA A 18 21.03 8.71 -4.68
CA ALA A 18 19.96 8.22 -5.54
C ALA A 18 19.63 6.77 -5.17
N GLN A 19 18.40 6.53 -4.72
CA GLN A 19 17.86 5.17 -4.58
C GLN A 19 18.01 4.45 -5.93
N SER A 20 18.68 3.29 -5.90
CA SER A 20 18.89 2.45 -7.08
C SER A 20 17.74 1.46 -7.23
N VAL A 21 17.45 1.06 -8.47
CA VAL A 21 16.54 -0.06 -8.74
C VAL A 21 17.06 -1.37 -8.11
N ASN A 22 18.38 -1.49 -7.90
CA ASN A 22 19.03 -2.63 -7.25
C ASN A 22 18.85 -2.70 -5.72
N ASP A 23 18.32 -1.65 -5.08
CA ASP A 23 18.08 -1.61 -3.62
C ASP A 23 16.80 -2.36 -3.21
N TYR A 24 15.97 -2.77 -4.18
CA TYR A 24 14.67 -3.40 -3.95
C TYR A 24 14.73 -4.86 -4.42
N LYS A 25 14.04 -5.76 -3.71
CA LYS A 25 14.11 -7.21 -3.94
C LYS A 25 13.23 -7.68 -5.11
N ALA A 26 12.02 -7.13 -5.19
CA ALA A 26 10.95 -7.60 -6.07
C ALA A 26 10.03 -6.45 -6.54
N VAL A 27 9.20 -6.73 -7.54
CA VAL A 27 8.34 -5.74 -8.20
C VAL A 27 6.87 -6.19 -8.23
N VAL A 28 5.98 -5.32 -7.73
CA VAL A 28 4.53 -5.53 -7.76
C VAL A 28 3.93 -4.93 -9.02
N VAL A 29 3.21 -5.75 -9.78
CA VAL A 29 2.50 -5.43 -11.02
C VAL A 29 1.01 -5.28 -10.71
N PRO A 30 0.34 -4.18 -11.09
CA PRO A 30 -1.11 -4.05 -10.89
C PRO A 30 -1.87 -5.02 -11.80
N LEU A 31 -3.14 -5.29 -11.50
CA LEU A 31 -4.03 -6.06 -12.39
C LEU A 31 -4.53 -5.27 -13.60
N LYS A 32 -4.53 -3.93 -13.52
CA LYS A 32 -5.00 -3.01 -14.56
C LYS A 32 -4.12 -1.76 -14.60
N TYR A 33 -3.96 -1.16 -15.78
CA TYR A 33 -3.40 0.20 -15.93
C TYR A 33 -4.53 1.20 -16.20
N ASP A 34 -4.36 2.45 -15.79
CA ASP A 34 -5.45 3.46 -15.80
C ASP A 34 -5.99 3.77 -17.22
N PHE A 35 -5.17 3.59 -18.26
CA PHE A 35 -5.59 3.77 -19.65
C PHE A 35 -6.38 2.58 -20.23
N LEU A 36 -6.59 1.51 -19.45
CA LEU A 36 -7.31 0.29 -19.85
C LEU A 36 -8.67 0.19 -19.16
N LYS A 37 -9.62 -0.44 -19.86
CA LYS A 37 -11.00 -0.63 -19.37
C LYS A 37 -11.15 -1.87 -18.50
N GLY A 38 -10.47 -2.97 -18.86
CA GLY A 38 -10.50 -4.24 -18.12
C GLY A 38 -9.14 -4.66 -17.58
N GLU A 39 -9.15 -5.51 -16.56
CA GLU A 39 -7.93 -6.13 -16.00
C GLU A 39 -7.20 -6.96 -17.07
N ASN A 40 -5.88 -6.87 -17.08
CA ASN A 40 -4.99 -7.55 -18.03
C ASN A 40 -5.40 -7.40 -19.51
N GLN A 41 -6.10 -6.31 -19.87
CA GLN A 41 -6.54 -6.06 -21.23
C GLN A 41 -5.32 -6.01 -22.18
N TYR A 42 -5.44 -6.63 -23.36
CA TYR A 42 -4.33 -6.86 -24.30
C TYR A 42 -3.15 -7.67 -23.71
N ARG A 43 -3.37 -8.39 -22.59
CA ARG A 43 -2.38 -9.17 -21.83
C ARG A 43 -1.19 -8.36 -21.30
N LEU A 44 -1.35 -7.04 -21.17
CA LEU A 44 -0.23 -6.13 -20.85
C LEU A 44 0.33 -6.35 -19.44
N ASN A 45 -0.51 -6.63 -18.45
CA ASN A 45 -0.07 -6.90 -17.08
C ASN A 45 0.73 -8.23 -17.01
N THR A 46 0.31 -9.25 -17.78
CA THR A 46 1.10 -10.47 -17.97
C THR A 46 2.41 -10.23 -18.72
N LEU A 47 2.42 -9.40 -19.77
CA LEU A 47 3.65 -9.05 -20.50
C LEU A 47 4.63 -8.27 -19.62
N THR A 48 4.14 -7.37 -18.76
CA THR A 48 4.96 -6.68 -17.74
C THR A 48 5.56 -7.68 -16.74
N LYS A 49 4.77 -8.59 -16.15
CA LYS A 49 5.29 -9.62 -15.22
C LYS A 49 6.32 -10.53 -15.90
N PHE A 50 6.08 -10.94 -17.15
CA PHE A 50 7.02 -11.72 -17.95
C PHE A 50 8.33 -10.96 -18.23
N ASN A 51 8.26 -9.70 -18.65
CA ASN A 51 9.45 -8.90 -18.93
C ASN A 51 10.24 -8.53 -17.67
N LEU A 52 9.59 -8.35 -16.51
CA LEU A 52 10.27 -8.20 -15.22
C LEU A 52 11.06 -9.45 -14.82
N ASN A 53 10.42 -10.62 -14.89
CA ASN A 53 11.08 -11.90 -14.64
C ASN A 53 12.27 -12.12 -15.61
N LYS A 54 12.11 -11.76 -16.89
CA LYS A 54 13.18 -11.77 -17.90
C LYS A 54 14.30 -10.77 -17.62
N ALA A 55 14.02 -9.66 -16.94
CA ALA A 55 15.01 -8.68 -16.49
C ALA A 55 15.71 -9.07 -15.17
N GLY A 56 15.34 -10.21 -14.57
CA GLY A 56 15.94 -10.73 -13.34
C GLY A 56 15.25 -10.31 -12.04
N PHE A 57 14.15 -9.57 -12.11
CA PHE A 57 13.32 -9.27 -10.93
C PHE A 57 12.42 -10.46 -10.59
N GLU A 58 12.13 -10.66 -9.31
CA GLU A 58 10.97 -11.45 -8.91
C GLU A 58 9.73 -10.55 -8.97
N ALA A 59 8.70 -10.94 -9.74
CA ALA A 59 7.53 -10.10 -9.98
C ALA A 59 6.21 -10.77 -9.55
N PHE A 60 5.43 -10.04 -8.76
CA PHE A 60 4.14 -10.46 -8.22
C PHE A 60 3.01 -9.59 -8.77
N TYR A 61 1.79 -10.13 -8.93
CA TYR A 61 0.60 -9.30 -9.13
C TYR A 61 0.14 -8.70 -7.79
N SER A 62 -0.56 -7.56 -7.83
CA SER A 62 -1.04 -6.84 -6.64
C SER A 62 -2.07 -7.58 -5.78
N ASN A 63 -2.52 -8.77 -6.19
CA ASN A 63 -3.41 -9.67 -5.47
C ASN A 63 -2.79 -11.04 -5.13
N GLU A 64 -1.54 -11.31 -5.53
CA GLU A 64 -0.84 -12.55 -5.18
C GLU A 64 -0.32 -12.48 -3.73
N ALA A 65 -0.31 -13.63 -3.05
CA ALA A 65 0.29 -13.75 -1.72
C ALA A 65 1.81 -13.69 -1.83
N ILE A 66 2.39 -12.52 -1.56
CA ILE A 66 3.85 -12.32 -1.59
C ILE A 66 4.49 -13.04 -0.38
N PRO A 67 5.59 -13.81 -0.55
CA PRO A 67 6.26 -14.49 0.55
C PRO A 67 6.75 -13.56 1.67
N ASN A 68 6.87 -14.09 2.89
CA ASN A 68 7.28 -13.32 4.08
C ASN A 68 8.65 -12.65 3.96
N ASP A 69 9.55 -13.17 3.11
CA ASP A 69 10.87 -12.59 2.85
C ASP A 69 10.81 -11.19 2.21
N PHE A 70 9.63 -10.76 1.74
CA PHE A 70 9.32 -9.44 1.20
C PHE A 70 8.34 -8.63 2.08
N SER A 71 8.12 -9.02 3.34
CA SER A 71 7.12 -8.38 4.23
C SER A 71 7.32 -6.87 4.41
N ASP A 72 8.57 -6.39 4.30
CA ASP A 72 8.87 -4.96 4.22
C ASP A 72 8.36 -4.36 2.91
N ARG A 73 7.24 -3.62 2.98
CA ARG A 73 6.64 -2.87 1.86
C ARG A 73 7.63 -2.02 1.07
N CYS A 74 8.65 -1.48 1.73
CA CYS A 74 9.68 -0.63 1.09
C CYS A 74 10.87 -1.39 0.49
N SER A 75 10.90 -2.73 0.62
CA SER A 75 11.78 -3.61 -0.16
C SER A 75 11.18 -3.98 -1.54
N LEU A 76 9.96 -3.51 -1.83
CA LEU A 76 9.24 -3.70 -3.08
C LEU A 76 9.20 -2.42 -3.91
N LEU A 77 9.33 -2.56 -5.23
CA LEU A 77 8.93 -1.53 -6.19
C LEU A 77 7.52 -1.82 -6.71
N TYR A 78 6.84 -0.77 -7.17
CA TYR A 78 5.55 -0.85 -7.85
C TYR A 78 5.74 -0.42 -9.30
N ILE A 79 5.50 -1.31 -10.26
CA ILE A 79 5.55 -0.95 -11.68
C ILE A 79 4.22 -0.38 -12.14
N ASP A 80 4.28 0.64 -12.99
CA ASP A 80 3.13 1.25 -13.62
C ASP A 80 3.46 1.55 -15.09
N VAL A 81 2.48 1.39 -15.98
CA VAL A 81 2.63 1.59 -17.42
C VAL A 81 1.70 2.73 -17.84
N LEU A 82 2.30 3.81 -18.31
CA LEU A 82 1.63 5.05 -18.65
C LEU A 82 1.60 5.25 -20.17
N LYS A 83 0.47 5.76 -20.65
CA LYS A 83 0.23 6.03 -22.07
C LYS A 83 0.38 7.53 -22.35
N GLU A 84 1.24 7.88 -23.31
CA GLU A 84 1.33 9.26 -23.80
C GLU A 84 0.44 9.43 -25.05
N ASN A 85 -0.09 10.64 -25.26
CA ASN A 85 -0.85 10.97 -26.47
C ASN A 85 0.06 11.00 -27.71
N GLY A 86 -0.38 10.36 -28.79
CA GLY A 86 0.30 10.32 -30.08
C GLY A 86 -0.71 10.26 -31.24
N PHE A 87 -0.49 11.06 -32.28
CA PHE A 87 -1.31 11.02 -33.48
C PHE A 87 -0.93 9.79 -34.33
N LEU A 88 -1.88 8.85 -34.50
CA LEU A 88 -1.70 7.58 -35.22
C LEU A 88 -0.51 6.72 -34.74
N ILE A 89 -0.02 6.95 -33.52
CA ILE A 89 1.11 6.24 -32.92
C ILE A 89 0.76 5.93 -31.47
N THR A 90 0.81 4.64 -31.12
CA THR A 90 0.72 4.19 -29.73
C THR A 90 2.04 4.51 -29.04
N LYS A 91 1.98 5.13 -27.85
CA LYS A 91 3.15 5.45 -27.02
C LYS A 91 2.95 4.91 -25.60
N LEU A 92 3.90 4.15 -25.09
CA LEU A 92 3.92 3.67 -23.71
C LEU A 92 5.29 3.94 -23.07
N PHE A 93 5.29 4.19 -21.77
CA PHE A 93 6.49 4.17 -20.94
C PHE A 93 6.17 3.52 -19.59
N LEU A 94 7.17 2.92 -18.95
CA LEU A 94 7.02 2.33 -17.62
C LEU A 94 7.69 3.19 -16.56
N THR A 95 7.16 3.14 -15.35
CA THR A 95 7.76 3.73 -14.15
C THR A 95 7.84 2.69 -13.06
N LEU A 96 8.92 2.73 -12.27
CA LEU A 96 9.07 1.97 -11.03
C LEU A 96 9.03 2.97 -9.87
N LYS A 97 8.06 2.78 -8.96
CA LYS A 97 7.78 3.64 -7.82
C LYS A 97 8.12 2.92 -6.51
N ASP A 98 8.63 3.63 -5.51
CA ASP A 98 8.84 3.06 -4.17
C ASP A 98 7.52 3.01 -3.35
N CYS A 99 7.62 2.53 -2.10
CA CYS A 99 6.49 2.46 -1.16
C CYS A 99 5.86 3.83 -0.81
N TYR A 100 6.54 4.95 -1.09
CA TYR A 100 6.03 6.31 -0.90
C TYR A 100 5.49 6.91 -2.22
N GLY A 101 5.55 6.16 -3.33
CA GLY A 101 5.11 6.61 -4.65
C GLY A 101 6.15 7.40 -5.43
N LYS A 102 7.38 7.56 -4.90
CA LYS A 102 8.47 8.27 -5.57
C LYS A 102 8.97 7.43 -6.75
N ILE A 103 9.07 8.03 -7.93
CA ILE A 103 9.63 7.38 -9.12
C ILE A 103 11.13 7.18 -8.90
N ILE A 104 11.56 5.91 -8.91
CA ILE A 104 12.96 5.47 -8.79
C ILE A 104 13.56 5.27 -10.19
N PHE A 105 12.73 4.81 -11.15
CA PHE A 105 13.12 4.67 -12.55
C PHE A 105 11.95 4.97 -13.48
N GLN A 106 12.24 5.54 -14.65
CA GLN A 106 11.31 5.76 -15.73
C GLN A 106 11.99 5.40 -17.05
N SER A 107 11.31 4.64 -17.91
CA SER A 107 11.85 4.31 -19.23
C SER A 107 11.76 5.50 -20.21
N PRO A 108 12.55 5.48 -21.29
CA PRO A 108 12.18 6.15 -22.53
C PRO A 108 10.80 5.70 -23.02
N ILE A 109 10.19 6.52 -23.89
CA ILE A 109 8.90 6.24 -24.50
C ILE A 109 9.08 5.24 -25.65
N GLY A 110 8.60 4.02 -25.45
CA GLY A 110 8.42 3.02 -26.49
C GLY A 110 7.15 3.27 -27.32
N LYS A 111 7.16 2.86 -28.58
CA LYS A 111 6.23 3.32 -29.62
C LYS A 111 5.80 2.16 -30.53
N SER A 112 4.62 2.29 -31.11
CA SER A 112 4.21 1.48 -32.25
C SER A 112 3.36 2.30 -33.22
N LYS A 113 3.49 1.98 -34.51
CA LYS A 113 2.69 2.52 -35.62
C LYS A 113 1.54 1.59 -36.00
N GLU A 114 1.42 0.43 -35.35
CA GLU A 114 0.37 -0.53 -35.65
C GLU A 114 -1.01 -0.05 -35.22
N LYS A 115 -2.02 -0.49 -35.98
CA LYS A 115 -3.41 -0.06 -35.82
C LYS A 115 -4.24 -1.02 -34.97
N GLU A 116 -3.79 -2.27 -34.85
CA GLU A 116 -4.37 -3.24 -33.93
C GLU A 116 -3.80 -2.99 -32.53
N TYR A 117 -4.67 -2.84 -31.54
CA TYR A 117 -4.30 -2.40 -30.19
C TYR A 117 -3.45 -3.42 -29.43
N GLN A 118 -3.72 -4.73 -29.56
CA GLN A 118 -2.94 -5.75 -28.86
C GLN A 118 -1.49 -5.77 -29.35
N VAL A 119 -1.29 -5.78 -30.66
CA VAL A 119 0.04 -5.65 -31.28
C VAL A 119 0.68 -4.33 -30.85
N ALA A 120 0.03 -3.19 -31.09
CA ALA A 120 0.63 -1.88 -30.88
C ALA A 120 1.01 -1.58 -29.43
N TYR A 121 0.21 -2.00 -28.45
CA TYR A 121 0.59 -1.88 -27.04
C TYR A 121 1.70 -2.87 -26.66
N SER A 122 1.70 -4.09 -27.21
CA SER A 122 2.76 -5.08 -26.91
C SER A 122 4.14 -4.64 -27.43
N GLU A 123 4.19 -4.07 -28.63
CA GLU A 123 5.41 -3.50 -29.22
C GLU A 123 5.93 -2.31 -28.43
N ALA A 124 5.06 -1.31 -28.17
CA ALA A 124 5.44 -0.11 -27.43
C ALA A 124 5.93 -0.43 -26.01
N LEU A 125 5.32 -1.42 -25.35
CA LEU A 125 5.77 -1.90 -24.03
C LEU A 125 7.13 -2.63 -24.13
N ASN A 126 7.32 -3.47 -25.14
CA ASN A 126 8.58 -4.19 -25.36
C ASN A 126 9.75 -3.26 -25.76
N GLU A 127 9.50 -2.14 -26.43
CA GLU A 127 10.51 -1.08 -26.66
C GLU A 127 10.86 -0.35 -25.35
N ALA A 128 9.86 0.05 -24.57
CA ALA A 128 10.08 0.70 -23.27
C ALA A 128 10.94 -0.16 -22.32
N PHE A 129 10.67 -1.47 -22.27
CA PHE A 129 11.42 -2.43 -21.45
C PHE A 129 12.90 -2.62 -21.86
N GLN A 130 13.34 -2.22 -23.06
CA GLN A 130 14.77 -2.31 -23.45
C GLN A 130 15.68 -1.54 -22.48
N SER A 131 15.21 -0.39 -22.01
CA SER A 131 15.93 0.41 -21.01
C SER A 131 16.09 -0.28 -19.67
N LEU A 132 15.12 -1.11 -19.25
CA LEU A 132 15.17 -1.86 -18.01
C LEU A 132 16.08 -3.09 -18.15
N PHE A 133 16.03 -3.80 -19.28
CA PHE A 133 16.98 -4.88 -19.60
C PHE A 133 18.44 -4.37 -19.62
N ALA A 134 18.65 -3.14 -20.12
CA ALA A 134 19.98 -2.51 -20.17
C ALA A 134 20.58 -2.22 -18.77
N LEU A 135 19.76 -2.06 -17.73
CA LEU A 135 20.25 -1.89 -16.34
C LEU A 135 20.96 -3.15 -15.81
N LYS A 136 20.64 -4.33 -16.35
CA LYS A 136 21.11 -5.64 -15.86
C LYS A 136 20.94 -5.77 -14.34
N TYR A 137 19.69 -5.63 -13.89
CA TYR A 137 19.32 -5.63 -12.47
C TYR A 137 19.95 -6.80 -11.73
N LYS A 138 20.48 -6.49 -10.54
CA LYS A 138 20.96 -7.47 -9.58
C LYS A 138 20.79 -6.87 -8.18
N TYR A 139 19.95 -7.50 -7.36
CA TYR A 139 19.76 -7.10 -5.96
C TYR A 139 21.11 -7.00 -5.24
N ASN A 140 21.35 -5.87 -4.58
CA ASN A 140 22.64 -5.56 -3.94
C ASN A 140 22.72 -5.97 -2.46
N GLY A 141 21.64 -6.53 -1.89
CA GLY A 141 21.58 -6.90 -0.48
C GLY A 141 21.15 -5.78 0.46
N SER A 142 20.84 -4.58 -0.05
CA SER A 142 20.48 -3.41 0.74
C SER A 142 19.17 -3.61 1.51
N THR A 143 19.26 -3.80 2.82
CA THR A 143 18.13 -3.54 3.72
C THR A 143 17.93 -2.03 3.78
N THR A 144 16.88 -1.53 3.11
CA THR A 144 16.59 -0.10 2.89
C THR A 144 16.44 0.65 4.21
N THR A 145 17.57 1.10 4.74
CA THR A 145 17.69 1.82 6.01
C THR A 145 17.07 3.20 5.85
N LYS A 146 16.24 3.61 6.82
CA LYS A 146 15.51 4.88 6.77
C LYS A 146 16.47 6.07 6.76
N VAL A 147 16.72 6.64 5.57
CA VAL A 147 17.17 8.02 5.45
C VAL A 147 15.93 8.93 5.47
N GLN A 148 15.38 9.16 6.66
CA GLN A 148 14.44 10.26 6.85
C GLN A 148 15.25 11.57 6.80
N SER A 149 15.10 12.31 5.70
CA SER A 149 15.60 13.69 5.63
C SER A 149 14.71 14.55 6.52
N GLU A 150 15.23 14.97 7.67
CA GLU A 150 14.51 15.84 8.61
C GLU A 150 14.43 17.26 8.03
N ILE A 151 13.30 17.59 7.39
CA ILE A 151 12.96 18.99 7.12
C ILE A 151 12.43 19.59 8.42
N HIS A 152 13.31 20.32 9.08
CA HIS A 152 13.03 21.12 10.26
C HIS A 152 12.00 22.22 9.95
N THR A 153 10.79 22.10 10.50
CA THR A 153 9.79 23.17 10.51
C THR A 153 9.60 23.66 11.93
N GLU A 154 10.34 24.71 12.28
CA GLU A 154 10.24 25.44 13.54
C GLU A 154 8.86 26.09 13.69
N VAL A 155 8.10 25.73 14.73
CA VAL A 155 6.85 26.43 15.09
C VAL A 155 6.82 26.73 16.58
N VAL A 156 6.81 28.01 16.90
CA VAL A 156 6.98 28.58 18.24
C VAL A 156 5.80 28.31 19.17
N LYS A 157 6.12 28.08 20.45
CA LYS A 157 5.28 28.29 21.65
C LYS A 157 6.15 29.07 22.66
N PRO A 158 5.62 29.96 23.54
CA PRO A 158 4.60 29.54 24.52
C PRO A 158 3.60 30.58 25.10
N MET A 159 2.37 30.11 25.41
CA MET A 159 1.50 30.52 26.56
C MET A 159 1.04 32.00 26.69
N PRO A 160 0.20 32.40 27.70
CA PRO A 160 -0.48 31.62 28.77
C PRO A 160 -2.00 31.83 28.96
N ALA A 161 -2.66 30.80 29.56
CA ALA A 161 -3.74 30.89 30.58
C ALA A 161 -5.13 31.48 30.19
N PRO A 162 -6.20 31.34 31.02
CA PRO A 162 -6.29 30.72 32.35
C PRO A 162 -7.29 29.54 32.49
N ILE A 163 -7.52 29.11 33.74
CA ILE A 163 -8.22 27.88 34.18
C ILE A 163 -9.56 28.24 34.87
N THR A 164 -10.59 27.40 34.70
CA THR A 164 -11.77 27.35 35.61
C THR A 164 -12.25 25.90 35.80
N THR A 165 -12.82 25.56 36.97
CA THR A 165 -13.18 24.19 37.37
C THR A 165 -14.64 24.10 37.88
N ALA A 166 -15.36 23.06 37.46
CA ALA A 166 -16.70 22.69 37.97
C ALA A 166 -16.94 21.16 37.95
N LYS A 167 -18.10 20.72 38.47
CA LYS A 167 -18.09 19.64 39.48
C LYS A 167 -19.44 18.90 39.67
N ASN A 168 -19.54 17.66 39.16
CA ASN A 168 -20.51 16.60 39.54
C ASN A 168 -22.03 16.84 39.33
N VAL A 169 -22.80 15.75 39.57
CA VAL A 169 -24.28 15.58 39.67
C VAL A 169 -24.98 15.21 38.34
N ILE A 170 -25.76 14.12 38.11
CA ILE A 170 -26.54 13.09 38.88
C ILE A 170 -28.05 13.42 38.98
N SER A 171 -29.03 12.59 38.58
CA SER A 171 -29.05 11.32 37.79
C SER A 171 -30.49 10.92 37.37
N GLU A 172 -30.62 9.89 36.49
CA GLU A 172 -31.75 8.91 36.42
C GLU A 172 -33.16 9.38 35.98
N PRO A 173 -34.17 8.47 35.77
CA PRO A 173 -34.15 6.99 35.57
C PRO A 173 -35.04 6.48 34.39
N VAL A 174 -35.25 5.15 34.31
CA VAL A 174 -36.30 4.35 33.59
C VAL A 174 -36.35 4.40 32.04
N VAL A 175 -36.80 3.36 31.30
CA VAL A 175 -37.46 2.06 31.62
C VAL A 175 -36.70 0.87 31.01
N VAL A 176 -36.78 -0.31 31.64
CA VAL A 176 -36.15 -1.58 31.23
C VAL A 176 -37.15 -2.55 30.58
N ASN A 177 -36.74 -3.30 29.54
CA ASN A 177 -37.24 -4.65 29.19
C ASN A 177 -36.42 -5.26 28.02
N THR A 178 -36.04 -6.55 27.99
CA THR A 178 -35.68 -7.50 29.08
C THR A 178 -34.82 -8.63 28.50
N VAL A 179 -33.85 -9.14 29.28
CA VAL A 179 -33.12 -10.43 29.14
C VAL A 179 -32.67 -10.90 27.73
N VAL A 180 -31.38 -10.70 27.42
CA VAL A 180 -30.39 -11.81 27.33
C VAL A 180 -29.09 -11.32 27.96
N ALA A 181 -28.40 -12.17 28.73
CA ALA A 181 -27.10 -11.85 29.33
C ALA A 181 -25.95 -12.33 28.43
N ASP A 182 -25.53 -11.50 27.47
CA ASP A 182 -24.36 -11.81 26.63
C ASP A 182 -23.05 -11.61 27.39
N SER A 183 -22.47 -12.72 27.89
CA SER A 183 -21.12 -12.80 28.47
C SER A 183 -20.00 -12.69 27.41
N ASN A 184 -20.27 -11.98 26.31
CA ASN A 184 -19.50 -11.98 25.07
C ASN A 184 -19.33 -10.56 24.47
N LEU A 185 -19.51 -9.52 25.30
CA LEU A 185 -19.23 -8.13 24.94
C LEU A 185 -17.71 -7.89 24.88
N LEU A 186 -17.23 -7.48 23.72
CA LEU A 186 -15.82 -7.15 23.47
C LEU A 186 -15.57 -5.64 23.41
N TYR A 187 -14.34 -5.23 23.72
CA TYR A 187 -13.86 -3.85 23.64
C TYR A 187 -12.72 -3.74 22.62
N ALA A 188 -12.75 -2.74 21.74
CA ALA A 188 -11.72 -2.55 20.73
C ALA A 188 -10.56 -1.67 21.27
N GLN A 189 -9.42 -2.29 21.55
CA GLN A 189 -8.18 -1.56 21.87
C GLN A 189 -7.47 -1.13 20.57
N PRO A 190 -7.21 0.17 20.33
CA PRO A 190 -6.54 0.63 19.11
C PRO A 190 -5.12 0.09 18.95
N THR A 191 -4.73 -0.20 17.70
CA THR A 191 -3.36 -0.57 17.31
C THR A 191 -2.94 0.14 16.02
N ALA A 192 -1.67 0.05 15.66
CA ALA A 192 -1.11 0.73 14.48
C ALA A 192 -1.80 0.37 13.14
N SER A 193 -2.38 -0.83 13.03
CA SER A 193 -3.04 -1.32 11.81
C SER A 193 -4.55 -1.58 11.96
N GLY A 194 -5.14 -1.34 13.15
CA GLY A 194 -6.54 -1.64 13.42
C GLY A 194 -6.87 -1.65 14.90
N PHE A 195 -7.44 -2.74 15.39
CA PHE A 195 -7.83 -2.92 16.80
C PHE A 195 -7.61 -4.37 17.26
N GLN A 196 -7.41 -4.56 18.57
CA GLN A 196 -7.53 -5.85 19.23
C GLN A 196 -8.84 -5.88 19.99
N LEU A 197 -9.69 -6.88 19.76
CA LEU A 197 -10.93 -7.06 20.49
C LEU A 197 -10.65 -7.91 21.72
N ILE A 198 -10.77 -7.31 22.90
CA ILE A 198 -10.54 -7.95 24.20
C ILE A 198 -11.86 -8.22 24.92
N ASP A 199 -11.89 -9.28 25.73
CA ASP A 199 -12.97 -9.53 26.68
C ASP A 199 -12.80 -8.69 27.98
N SER A 200 -13.65 -8.95 28.97
CA SER A 200 -13.59 -8.31 30.30
C SER A 200 -12.43 -8.79 31.20
N ALA A 201 -11.64 -9.78 30.76
CA ALA A 201 -10.46 -10.31 31.44
C ALA A 201 -9.16 -9.91 30.69
N PRO A 202 -9.11 -8.70 30.10
CA PRO A 202 -8.17 -8.24 29.08
C PRO A 202 -7.57 -9.23 28.08
N LYS A 203 -8.27 -10.33 27.76
CA LYS A 203 -7.77 -11.37 26.86
C LYS A 203 -8.16 -11.07 25.43
N VAL A 204 -7.19 -11.12 24.51
CA VAL A 204 -7.43 -10.90 23.07
C VAL A 204 -8.24 -12.07 22.50
N VAL A 205 -9.47 -11.79 22.08
CA VAL A 205 -10.40 -12.76 21.45
C VAL A 205 -10.28 -12.72 19.93
N MET A 206 -10.07 -11.53 19.35
CA MET A 206 -9.96 -11.31 17.90
C MET A 206 -8.98 -10.17 17.61
N LYS A 207 -8.27 -10.25 16.49
CA LYS A 207 -7.50 -9.12 15.93
C LYS A 207 -8.19 -8.64 14.67
N VAL A 208 -8.39 -7.33 14.53
CA VAL A 208 -9.06 -6.74 13.36
C VAL A 208 -8.22 -5.63 12.75
N PHE A 209 -8.14 -5.60 11.42
CA PHE A 209 -7.26 -4.72 10.64
C PHE A 209 -8.10 -3.81 9.75
N LYS A 210 -7.78 -2.51 9.73
CA LYS A 210 -8.52 -1.49 8.97
C LYS A 210 -8.42 -1.75 7.47
N THR A 211 -9.55 -1.80 6.78
CA THR A 211 -9.60 -1.69 5.31
C THR A 211 -9.87 -0.23 4.91
N THR A 212 -9.97 0.05 3.61
CA THR A 212 -10.44 1.33 3.08
C THR A 212 -11.95 1.56 3.26
N ASN A 213 -12.72 0.52 3.61
CA ASN A 213 -14.15 0.61 3.88
C ASN A 213 -14.39 0.61 5.41
N PRO A 214 -14.97 1.68 6.01
CA PRO A 214 -15.20 1.74 7.46
C PRO A 214 -16.19 0.70 7.98
N SER A 215 -17.01 0.11 7.11
CA SER A 215 -17.93 -0.99 7.41
C SER A 215 -17.30 -2.38 7.29
N CYS A 216 -15.98 -2.49 7.06
CA CYS A 216 -15.28 -3.76 6.88
C CYS A 216 -13.86 -3.74 7.49
N TYR A 217 -13.58 -4.70 8.37
CA TYR A 217 -12.22 -5.03 8.82
C TYR A 217 -11.83 -6.42 8.34
N ILE A 218 -10.54 -6.65 8.04
CA ILE A 218 -10.01 -8.02 7.96
C ILE A 218 -9.87 -8.52 9.41
N ALA A 219 -10.28 -9.76 9.69
CA ALA A 219 -10.40 -10.27 11.05
C ALA A 219 -9.76 -11.65 11.23
N VAL A 220 -9.14 -11.87 12.39
CA VAL A 220 -8.52 -13.15 12.78
C VAL A 220 -8.98 -13.53 14.18
N LYS A 221 -9.65 -14.68 14.30
CA LYS A 221 -10.23 -15.24 15.54
C LYS A 221 -9.75 -16.68 15.70
N ASN A 222 -9.01 -16.99 16.77
CA ASN A 222 -8.49 -18.34 17.05
C ASN A 222 -7.76 -19.03 15.87
N GLY A 223 -7.10 -18.25 15.00
CA GLY A 223 -6.41 -18.74 13.79
C GLY A 223 -7.28 -18.79 12.52
N LEU A 224 -8.61 -18.75 12.64
CA LEU A 224 -9.52 -18.56 11.51
C LEU A 224 -9.39 -17.13 10.97
N GLN A 225 -9.29 -17.00 9.65
CA GLN A 225 -9.22 -15.72 8.95
C GLN A 225 -10.56 -15.43 8.25
N GLY A 226 -10.99 -14.18 8.28
CA GLY A 226 -12.25 -13.73 7.71
C GLY A 226 -12.37 -12.22 7.69
N VAL A 227 -13.60 -11.71 7.69
CA VAL A 227 -13.92 -10.27 7.71
C VAL A 227 -14.89 -9.96 8.84
N LEU A 228 -14.70 -8.82 9.51
CA LEU A 228 -15.69 -8.25 10.44
C LEU A 228 -16.45 -7.15 9.69
N LEU A 229 -17.71 -7.43 9.36
CA LEU A 229 -18.59 -6.60 8.54
C LEU A 229 -19.69 -5.93 9.38
N LEU A 230 -19.97 -4.65 9.09
CA LEU A 230 -21.11 -3.92 9.65
C LEU A 230 -22.34 -4.15 8.77
N LYS A 231 -23.34 -4.88 9.29
CA LYS A 231 -24.65 -5.12 8.65
C LYS A 231 -25.73 -4.68 9.62
N GLU A 232 -26.68 -3.86 9.17
CA GLU A 232 -27.82 -3.38 9.99
C GLU A 232 -27.41 -2.81 11.37
N ASN A 233 -26.31 -2.03 11.38
CA ASN A 233 -25.69 -1.46 12.59
C ASN A 233 -25.22 -2.50 13.64
N GLN A 234 -24.95 -3.74 13.21
CA GLN A 234 -24.40 -4.83 14.02
C GLN A 234 -23.16 -5.43 13.33
N TRP A 235 -22.20 -5.93 14.09
CA TRP A 235 -20.98 -6.51 13.55
C TRP A 235 -21.10 -8.04 13.40
N TYR A 236 -20.62 -8.55 12.27
CA TYR A 236 -20.61 -9.98 11.94
C TYR A 236 -19.21 -10.41 11.49
N PHE A 237 -18.65 -11.45 12.11
CA PHE A 237 -17.43 -12.09 11.65
C PHE A 237 -17.78 -13.21 10.67
N GLU A 238 -17.41 -13.02 9.41
CA GLU A 238 -17.72 -13.93 8.32
C GLU A 238 -16.43 -14.58 7.78
N TYR A 239 -16.44 -15.91 7.69
CA TYR A 239 -15.28 -16.71 7.31
C TYR A 239 -15.72 -17.99 6.60
N TYR A 240 -14.84 -18.58 5.78
CA TYR A 240 -15.11 -19.86 5.14
C TYR A 240 -14.58 -21.03 5.98
N GLN A 241 -15.40 -22.07 6.11
CA GLN A 241 -15.01 -23.33 6.75
C GLN A 241 -15.65 -24.49 5.99
N ASN A 242 -14.83 -25.44 5.51
CA ASN A 242 -15.27 -26.56 4.68
C ASN A 242 -16.13 -26.09 3.49
N ASP A 243 -15.64 -25.09 2.74
CA ASP A 243 -16.29 -24.40 1.61
C ASP A 243 -17.64 -23.71 1.90
N ASN A 244 -18.11 -23.71 3.14
CA ASN A 244 -19.33 -23.04 3.57
C ASN A 244 -19.01 -21.69 4.22
N LEU A 245 -19.80 -20.66 3.91
CA LEU A 245 -19.69 -19.33 4.52
C LEU A 245 -20.36 -19.33 5.91
N MET A 246 -19.55 -19.22 6.95
CA MET A 246 -20.01 -19.01 8.32
C MET A 246 -20.17 -17.50 8.59
N SER A 247 -21.13 -17.13 9.44
CA SER A 247 -21.35 -15.75 9.89
C SER A 247 -21.71 -15.74 11.38
N GLU A 248 -20.82 -15.22 12.21
CA GLU A 248 -21.00 -15.10 13.66
C GLU A 248 -21.29 -13.63 14.04
N LYS A 249 -22.35 -13.37 14.81
CA LYS A 249 -22.58 -12.04 15.38
C LYS A 249 -21.53 -11.71 16.46
N VAL A 250 -20.96 -10.51 16.40
CA VAL A 250 -19.95 -10.00 17.33
C VAL A 250 -20.48 -8.76 18.03
N VAL A 251 -20.58 -8.81 19.36
CA VAL A 251 -20.98 -7.65 20.17
C VAL A 251 -19.72 -6.90 20.61
N VAL A 252 -19.41 -5.79 19.94
CA VAL A 252 -18.18 -5.02 20.16
C VAL A 252 -18.47 -3.53 20.33
N LYS A 253 -17.79 -2.89 21.27
CA LYS A 253 -17.67 -1.42 21.37
C LYS A 253 -16.33 -0.96 20.81
N PHE A 254 -16.39 -0.05 19.83
CA PHE A 254 -15.27 0.66 19.23
C PHE A 254 -15.00 2.00 19.93
#